data_AF-A0A8D2IP61-F1
#
_entry.id   AF-A0A8D2IP61-F1
#
_cell.length_a   1.000
_cell.length_b   1.000
_cell.length_c   1.000
_cell.angle_alpha   90.00
_cell.angle_beta   90.00
_cell.angle_gamma   90.00
#
_symmetry.space_group_name_H-M   'P 1'
#
loop_
_entity.id
_entity.type
_entity.pdbx_description
1 polymer ?
#
loop_
_entity_poly.entity_id
_entity_poly.type
_entity_poly.pdbx_seq_one_letter_code
_entity_poly.pdbx_strand_id
1 'polypeptide(L)'
;LDQIIQDMKEAEKNLTDMAKCCGLFVCPPSLAGPRAPGVPPTGVPSAPAGIPAPPRNPSPFTGPCVFLFRVTKDDVEEEIEQNLTQVDSMLSNLRSMAVDMSNEIDVQSKQVDSIKDKAVANVISINAANNQTTKMLKKA
;
A
#
# COMPACT_ATOMS: atom_id res chain seq x y z
N LEU A 1 12.10 -7.95 3.26
CA LEU A 1 10.95 -8.71 3.80
C LEU A 1 10.72 -10.00 3.02
N ASP A 2 10.76 -9.96 1.70
CA ASP A 2 10.68 -11.17 0.85
C ASP A 2 11.79 -12.19 1.14
N GLN A 3 13.00 -11.70 1.46
CA GLN A 3 14.09 -12.54 1.95
C GLN A 3 13.71 -13.35 3.20
N ILE A 4 13.02 -12.73 4.18
CA ILE A 4 12.61 -13.42 5.41
C ILE A 4 11.56 -14.48 5.10
N ILE A 5 10.62 -14.21 4.18
CA ILE A 5 9.63 -15.19 3.75
C ILE A 5 10.33 -16.39 3.07
N GLN A 6 11.34 -16.13 2.23
CA GLN A 6 12.15 -17.18 1.62
C GLN A 6 12.92 -17.98 2.67
N ASP A 7 13.59 -17.30 3.61
CA ASP A 7 14.35 -17.93 4.68
C ASP A 7 13.44 -18.78 5.60
N MET A 8 12.21 -18.33 5.87
CA MET A 8 11.21 -19.11 6.62
C MET A 8 10.77 -20.35 5.85
N LYS A 9 10.58 -20.25 4.52
CA LYS A 9 10.23 -21.39 3.67
C LYS A 9 11.37 -22.41 3.59
N GLU A 10 12.61 -21.95 3.58
CA GLU A 10 13.82 -22.77 3.67
C GLU A 10 13.89 -23.48 5.03
N ALA A 11 13.69 -22.75 6.12
CA ALA A 11 13.69 -23.29 7.49
C ALA A 11 12.60 -24.35 7.69
N GLU A 12 11.39 -24.14 7.16
CA GLU A 12 10.29 -25.11 7.23
C GLU A 12 10.62 -26.43 6.50
N LYS A 13 11.30 -26.35 5.35
CA LYS A 13 11.79 -27.55 4.65
C LYS A 13 12.82 -28.29 5.49
N ASN A 14 13.78 -27.58 6.06
CA ASN A 14 14.83 -28.19 6.88
C ASN A 14 14.28 -28.85 8.15
N LEU A 15 13.30 -28.23 8.82
CA LEU A 15 12.62 -28.83 9.98
C LEU A 15 11.79 -30.06 9.58
N THR A 16 11.16 -30.05 8.42
CA THR A 16 10.43 -31.21 7.88
C THR A 16 11.37 -32.35 7.50
N ASP A 17 12.52 -32.03 6.93
CA ASP A 17 13.53 -33.01 6.56
C ASP A 17 14.19 -33.66 7.79
N MET A 18 14.51 -32.85 8.81
CA MET A 18 14.96 -33.34 10.11
C MET A 18 13.91 -34.26 10.78
N ALA A 19 12.62 -33.92 10.67
CA ALA A 19 11.54 -34.79 11.17
C ALA A 19 11.47 -36.14 10.43
N LYS A 20 11.83 -36.19 9.15
CA LYS A 20 11.92 -37.44 8.35
C LYS A 20 13.20 -38.23 8.66
N CYS A 21 14.28 -37.54 8.99
CA CYS A 21 15.58 -38.14 9.29
C CYS A 21 15.69 -38.68 10.74
N CYS A 22 14.80 -38.27 11.65
CA CYS A 22 14.70 -38.83 13.01
C CYS A 22 13.90 -40.15 13.09
N GLY A 23 13.95 -40.99 12.06
CA GLY A 23 13.20 -42.25 11.99
C GLY A 23 13.94 -43.33 11.22
N LEU A 24 15.08 -43.78 11.76
CA LEU A 24 15.70 -45.05 11.36
C LEU A 24 14.81 -46.24 11.80
N PHE A 25 13.56 -46.32 11.35
CA PHE A 25 12.69 -47.50 11.45
C PHE A 25 11.57 -47.45 10.40
N VAL A 26 11.41 -48.58 9.73
CA VAL A 26 10.49 -48.91 8.62
C VAL A 26 9.02 -48.61 8.92
N CYS A 27 8.29 -47.97 7.98
CA CYS A 27 6.94 -48.39 7.56
C CYS A 27 6.40 -47.63 6.31
N PRO A 28 6.17 -48.32 5.17
CA PRO A 28 5.27 -47.89 4.09
C PRO A 28 3.88 -48.58 4.19
N PRO A 29 2.93 -48.30 3.29
CA PRO A 29 1.98 -47.17 3.25
C PRO A 29 0.58 -47.57 3.79
N SER A 30 -0.20 -46.62 4.33
CA SER A 30 -1.64 -46.83 4.54
C SER A 30 -2.47 -46.00 3.56
N LEU A 31 -3.30 -46.75 2.83
CA LEU A 31 -4.39 -46.30 1.99
C LEU A 31 -5.39 -45.43 2.75
N ALA A 32 -5.83 -44.32 2.14
CA ALA A 32 -7.24 -43.89 2.06
C ALA A 32 -7.36 -42.54 1.31
N GLY A 33 -7.97 -42.56 0.12
CA GLY A 33 -8.63 -41.36 -0.46
C GLY A 33 -10.04 -41.16 0.15
N PRO A 34 -10.97 -40.38 -0.44
CA PRO A 34 -10.89 -39.48 -1.59
C PRO A 34 -11.55 -38.06 -1.42
N ARG A 35 -11.07 -37.10 -2.22
CA ARG A 35 -11.77 -36.08 -3.05
C ARG A 35 -13.16 -35.44 -2.65
N ALA A 36 -13.12 -34.10 -2.48
CA ALA A 36 -14.05 -33.01 -2.93
C ALA A 36 -15.46 -32.86 -2.29
N PRO A 37 -16.22 -31.73 -2.46
CA PRO A 37 -16.04 -30.56 -3.35
C PRO A 37 -16.32 -29.16 -2.71
N GLY A 38 -16.14 -28.11 -3.52
CA GLY A 38 -16.06 -26.70 -3.11
C GLY A 38 -17.36 -25.93 -2.87
N VAL A 39 -17.16 -24.70 -2.38
CA VAL A 39 -18.18 -23.69 -2.08
C VAL A 39 -17.94 -22.48 -3.01
N PRO A 40 -18.94 -22.01 -3.78
CA PRO A 40 -18.78 -20.87 -4.68
C PRO A 40 -18.86 -19.53 -3.91
N PRO A 41 -18.22 -18.45 -4.40
CA PRO A 41 -18.34 -17.12 -3.81
C PRO A 41 -19.68 -16.48 -4.19
N THR A 42 -20.47 -16.09 -3.18
CA THR A 42 -21.63 -15.22 -3.36
C THR A 42 -21.18 -13.81 -3.73
N GLY A 43 -21.37 -13.45 -5.00
CA GLY A 43 -21.25 -12.08 -5.48
C GLY A 43 -22.44 -11.24 -5.01
N VAL A 44 -22.15 -10.04 -4.51
CA VAL A 44 -23.14 -8.98 -4.31
C VAL A 44 -22.57 -7.72 -4.94
N PRO A 45 -23.15 -7.20 -6.04
CA PRO A 45 -22.77 -5.90 -6.58
C PRO A 45 -23.57 -4.82 -5.84
N SER A 46 -22.88 -3.82 -5.32
CA SER A 46 -23.54 -2.63 -4.79
C SER A 46 -22.71 -1.40 -5.14
N ALA A 47 -23.00 -0.86 -6.32
CA ALA A 47 -22.80 0.55 -6.61
C ALA A 47 -23.79 1.37 -5.75
N PRO A 48 -23.41 2.59 -5.34
CA PRO A 48 -24.27 3.68 -5.75
C PRO A 48 -23.50 4.94 -6.20
N ALA A 49 -24.06 5.51 -7.27
CA ALA A 49 -24.31 6.93 -7.48
C ALA A 49 -23.14 7.90 -7.30
N GLY A 50 -22.56 8.27 -8.44
CA GLY A 50 -21.82 9.52 -8.58
C GLY A 50 -22.69 10.72 -8.22
N ILE A 51 -22.12 11.58 -7.39
CA ILE A 51 -22.63 12.93 -7.17
C ILE A 51 -22.25 13.75 -8.41
N PRO A 52 -23.19 14.37 -9.14
CA PRO A 52 -22.83 15.33 -10.17
C PRO A 52 -22.21 16.55 -9.50
N ALA A 53 -20.92 16.78 -9.74
CA ALA A 53 -20.30 18.06 -9.43
C ALA A 53 -21.06 19.16 -10.20
N PRO A 54 -21.37 20.30 -9.58
CA PRO A 54 -22.00 21.41 -10.31
C PRO A 54 -21.06 21.86 -11.45
N PRO A 55 -21.60 22.30 -12.59
CA PRO A 55 -20.78 22.84 -13.66
C PRO A 55 -20.03 24.06 -13.11
N ARG A 56 -18.73 23.90 -12.86
CA ARG A 56 -17.80 24.99 -12.69
C ARG A 56 -17.74 25.66 -14.05
N ASN A 57 -18.63 26.62 -14.32
CA ASN A 57 -18.46 27.56 -15.43
C ASN A 57 -17.19 28.36 -15.12
N PRO A 58 -16.06 28.12 -15.81
CA PRO A 58 -15.04 29.14 -15.85
C PRO A 58 -15.57 30.14 -16.87
N SER A 59 -16.19 31.22 -16.41
CA SER A 59 -16.34 32.38 -17.27
C SER A 59 -14.97 32.66 -17.90
N PRO A 60 -14.85 32.66 -19.23
CA PRO A 60 -13.57 32.95 -19.87
C PRO A 60 -13.31 34.44 -19.67
N PHE A 61 -12.62 34.78 -18.58
CA PHE A 61 -11.97 36.07 -18.45
C PHE A 61 -10.77 36.05 -19.39
N THR A 62 -11.05 36.28 -20.67
CA THR A 62 -10.06 36.39 -21.75
C THR A 62 -9.46 37.80 -21.77
N GLY A 63 -9.00 38.26 -20.61
CA GLY A 63 -8.21 39.48 -20.46
C GLY A 63 -6.83 39.14 -19.89
N PRO A 64 -5.81 39.99 -20.09
CA PRO A 64 -4.54 39.83 -19.39
C PRO A 64 -4.83 39.70 -17.89
N CYS A 65 -4.27 38.66 -17.26
CA CYS A 65 -4.47 38.39 -15.84
C CYS A 65 -3.79 39.52 -15.06
N VAL A 66 -4.58 40.53 -14.67
CA VAL A 66 -4.15 41.59 -13.76
C VAL A 66 -4.77 41.26 -12.42
N PHE A 67 -3.94 41.01 -11.42
CA PHE A 67 -4.35 40.61 -10.07
C PHE A 67 -4.98 41.77 -9.30
N LEU A 68 -4.63 43.03 -9.63
CA LEU A 68 -5.20 44.23 -9.03
C LEU A 68 -6.04 45.08 -9.99
N PHE A 69 -7.06 45.73 -9.44
CA PHE A 69 -7.68 46.88 -10.08
C PHE A 69 -6.80 48.11 -9.85
N ARG A 70 -6.17 48.62 -10.90
CA ARG A 70 -5.33 49.84 -10.82
C ARG A 70 -6.19 51.08 -10.56
N VAL A 71 -5.91 51.81 -9.48
CA VAL A 71 -6.65 53.02 -9.07
C VAL A 71 -5.81 54.27 -9.32
N THR A 72 -4.59 54.28 -8.78
CA THR A 72 -3.65 55.41 -8.81
C THR A 72 -2.67 55.30 -9.98
N LYS A 73 -2.40 54.07 -10.46
CA LYS A 73 -1.41 53.77 -11.52
C LYS A 73 -0.02 54.32 -11.19
N ASP A 74 0.34 54.27 -9.92
CA ASP A 74 1.66 54.64 -9.43
C ASP A 74 2.59 53.42 -9.36
N ASP A 75 3.88 53.68 -9.13
CA ASP A 75 4.91 52.66 -9.08
C ASP A 75 4.66 51.62 -7.96
N VAL A 76 3.93 52.01 -6.91
CA VAL A 76 3.53 51.11 -5.82
C VAL A 76 2.54 50.06 -6.31
N GLU A 77 1.50 50.45 -7.04
CA GLU A 77 0.55 49.50 -7.63
C GLU A 77 1.23 48.53 -8.61
N GLU A 78 2.26 48.97 -9.33
CA GLU A 78 3.05 48.12 -10.22
C GLU A 78 3.94 47.13 -9.46
N GLU A 79 4.58 47.56 -8.36
CA GLU A 79 5.35 46.67 -7.48
C GLU A 79 4.45 45.60 -6.84
N ILE A 80 3.24 45.98 -6.38
CA ILE A 80 2.31 45.02 -5.80
C ILE A 80 1.86 44.00 -6.85
N GLU A 81 1.55 44.43 -8.08
CA GLU A 81 1.20 43.52 -9.17
C GLU A 81 2.34 42.53 -9.49
N GLN A 82 3.59 43.00 -9.48
CA GLN A 82 4.76 42.15 -9.67
C GLN A 82 4.94 41.15 -8.52
N ASN A 83 4.78 41.60 -7.28
CA ASN A 83 4.86 40.75 -6.10
C ASN A 83 3.75 39.68 -6.11
N LEU A 84 2.52 40.05 -6.48
CA LEU A 84 1.40 39.10 -6.59
C LEU A 84 1.62 38.08 -7.72
N THR A 85 2.19 38.49 -8.85
CA THR A 85 2.59 37.57 -9.92
C THR A 85 3.65 36.57 -9.43
N GLN A 86 4.62 37.05 -8.64
CA GLN A 86 5.61 36.17 -8.03
C GLN A 86 4.97 35.19 -7.04
N VAL A 87 4.06 35.66 -6.18
CA VAL A 87 3.30 34.82 -5.25
C VAL A 87 2.48 33.77 -6.00
N ASP A 88 1.85 34.11 -7.13
CA ASP A 88 1.12 33.15 -7.97
C ASP A 88 2.03 32.01 -8.47
N SER A 89 3.25 32.35 -8.89
CA SER A 89 4.24 31.34 -9.28
C SER A 89 4.66 30.44 -8.11
N MET A 90 4.83 31.01 -6.92
CA MET A 90 5.13 30.24 -5.69
C MET A 90 3.95 29.34 -5.29
N LEU A 91 2.72 29.84 -5.38
CA LEU A 91 1.51 29.06 -5.12
C LEU A 91 1.33 27.93 -6.13
N SER A 92 1.66 28.15 -7.40
CA SER A 92 1.66 27.11 -8.42
C SER A 92 2.65 25.98 -8.08
N ASN A 93 3.86 26.34 -7.65
CA ASN A 93 4.86 25.37 -7.20
C ASN A 93 4.40 24.62 -5.94
N LEU A 94 3.85 25.33 -4.94
CA LEU A 94 3.30 24.73 -3.73
C LEU A 94 2.13 23.79 -4.04
N ARG A 95 1.29 24.13 -5.01
CA ARG A 95 0.22 23.26 -5.49
C ARG A 95 0.78 22.00 -6.13
N SER A 96 1.82 22.10 -6.96
CA SER A 96 2.47 20.92 -7.53
C SER A 96 3.01 20.02 -6.42
N MET A 97 3.78 20.57 -5.48
CA MET A 97 4.33 19.82 -4.35
C MET A 97 3.22 19.16 -3.51
N ALA A 98 2.11 19.86 -3.27
CA ALA A 98 0.98 19.30 -2.53
C ALA A 98 0.35 18.10 -3.26
N VAL A 99 0.22 18.17 -4.58
CA VAL A 99 -0.30 17.07 -5.41
C VAL A 99 0.68 15.90 -5.42
N ASP A 100 1.96 16.16 -5.64
CA ASP A 100 3.01 15.13 -5.68
C ASP A 100 3.12 14.41 -4.33
N MET A 101 3.15 15.18 -3.23
CA MET A 101 3.16 14.62 -1.87
C MET A 101 1.89 13.83 -1.58
N SER A 102 0.71 14.30 -2.02
CA SER A 102 -0.54 13.55 -1.84
C SER A 102 -0.49 12.19 -2.54
N ASN A 103 -0.04 12.16 -3.79
CA ASN A 103 0.07 10.92 -4.56
C ASN A 103 1.10 9.97 -3.93
N GLU A 104 2.23 10.50 -3.48
CA GLU A 104 3.27 9.71 -2.82
C GLU A 104 2.77 9.10 -1.50
N ILE A 105 1.96 9.84 -0.72
CA ILE A 105 1.31 9.31 0.49
C ILE A 105 0.38 8.14 0.15
N ASP A 106 -0.42 8.23 -0.92
CA ASP A 106 -1.31 7.14 -1.35
C ASP A 106 -0.53 5.87 -1.75
N VAL A 107 0.60 6.04 -2.43
CA VAL A 107 1.50 4.93 -2.81
C VAL A 107 2.11 4.31 -1.56
N GLN A 108 2.66 5.13 -0.66
CA GLN A 108 3.29 4.65 0.57
C GLN A 108 2.28 3.99 1.51
N SER A 109 1.04 4.46 1.57
CA SER A 109 -0.02 3.83 2.36
C SER A 109 -0.26 2.38 1.91
N LYS A 110 -0.38 2.15 0.60
CA LYS A 110 -0.55 0.79 0.04
C LYS A 110 0.68 -0.09 0.31
N GLN A 111 1.88 0.49 0.21
CA GLN A 111 3.11 -0.22 0.50
C GLN A 111 3.18 -0.64 1.98
N VAL A 112 2.75 0.23 2.90
CA VAL A 112 2.67 -0.06 4.34
C VAL A 112 1.68 -1.21 4.61
N ASP A 113 0.52 -1.24 3.95
CA ASP A 113 -0.42 -2.34 4.07
C ASP A 113 0.20 -3.68 3.61
N SER A 114 0.92 -3.68 2.48
CA SER A 114 1.64 -4.87 2.03
C SER A 114 2.72 -5.33 3.02
N ILE A 115 3.46 -4.39 3.61
CA ILE A 115 4.46 -4.68 4.64
C ILE A 115 3.79 -5.26 5.88
N LYS A 116 2.65 -4.71 6.29
CA LYS A 116 1.87 -5.21 7.42
C LYS A 116 1.44 -6.64 7.19
N ASP A 117 0.87 -6.97 6.04
CA ASP A 117 0.44 -8.34 5.72
C ASP A 117 1.61 -9.32 5.74
N LYS A 118 2.73 -8.94 5.10
CA LYS A 118 3.96 -9.74 5.12
C LYS A 118 4.54 -9.88 6.54
N ALA A 119 4.44 -8.87 7.38
CA ALA A 119 4.89 -8.93 8.78
C ALA A 119 4.02 -9.88 9.61
N VAL A 120 2.69 -9.82 9.44
CA VAL A 120 1.76 -10.77 10.09
C VAL A 120 2.05 -12.20 9.65
N ALA A 121 2.24 -12.44 8.36
CA ALA A 121 2.61 -13.77 7.85
C ALA A 121 3.91 -14.28 8.48
N ASN A 122 4.94 -13.42 8.58
CA ASN A 122 6.20 -13.78 9.21
C ASN A 122 6.04 -14.13 10.70
N VAL A 123 5.23 -13.38 11.45
CA VAL A 123 4.97 -13.68 12.87
C VAL A 123 4.32 -15.05 13.02
N ILE A 124 3.37 -15.40 12.15
CA ILE A 124 2.71 -16.72 12.16
C ILE A 124 3.73 -17.82 11.86
N SER A 125 4.51 -17.68 10.77
CA SER A 125 5.51 -18.67 10.36
C SER A 125 6.58 -18.89 11.44
N ILE A 126 7.09 -17.81 12.05
CA ILE A 126 8.09 -17.90 13.13
C ILE A 126 7.52 -18.60 14.36
N ASN A 127 6.30 -18.26 14.77
CA ASN A 127 5.67 -18.92 15.92
C ASN A 127 5.41 -20.40 15.65
N ALA A 128 4.98 -20.78 14.44
CA ALA A 128 4.80 -22.16 14.05
C ALA A 128 6.11 -22.96 14.09
N ALA A 129 7.18 -22.41 13.50
CA ALA A 129 8.51 -23.01 13.52
C ALA A 129 9.05 -23.14 14.96
N ASN A 130 8.92 -22.09 15.78
CA ASN A 130 9.37 -22.12 17.17
C ASN A 130 8.61 -23.16 18.01
N ASN A 131 7.30 -23.30 17.80
CA ASN A 131 6.49 -24.33 18.44
C ASN A 131 6.93 -25.74 18.01
N GLN A 132 7.25 -25.95 16.74
CA GLN A 132 7.77 -27.22 16.24
C GLN A 132 9.13 -27.55 16.87
N THR A 133 10.06 -26.61 16.86
CA THR A 133 11.38 -26.78 17.49
C THR A 133 11.26 -27.07 18.98
N THR A 134 10.39 -26.34 19.71
CA THR A 134 10.15 -26.59 21.14
C THR A 134 9.60 -28.01 21.38
N LYS A 135 8.73 -28.53 20.50
CA LYS A 135 8.26 -29.92 20.59
C LYS A 135 9.36 -30.93 20.32
N MET A 136 10.29 -30.64 19.39
CA MET A 136 11.44 -31.50 19.11
C MET A 136 12.42 -31.50 20.28
N LEU A 137 12.72 -30.34 20.87
CA LEU A 137 13.59 -30.23 22.06
C LEU A 137 13.02 -30.95 23.29
N LYS A 138 11.69 -30.98 23.45
CA LYS A 138 11.05 -31.74 24.54
C LYS A 138 11.01 -33.25 24.31
N LYS A 139 11.26 -33.70 23.09
CA LYS A 139 11.26 -35.12 22.68
C LYS A 139 12.67 -35.70 22.51
N ALA A 140 13.70 -34.86 22.51
CA ALA A 140 15.11 -35.23 22.54
C ALA A 140 15.55 -35.51 23.98
#